data_AF-A0AAX3P5J6-F1
#
_entry.id   AF-A0AAX3P5J6-F1
#
_cell.length_a   1.000
_cell.length_b   1.000
_cell.length_c   1.000
_cell.angle_alpha   90.00
_cell.angle_beta   90.00
_cell.angle_gamma   90.00
#
_symmetry.space_group_name_H-M   'P 1'
#
loop_
_entity.id
_entity.type
_entity.pdbx_description
1 polymer ?
#
loop_
_entity_poly.entity_id
_entity_poly.type
_entity_poly.pdbx_seq_one_letter_code
_entity_poly.pdbx_strand_id
1 'polypeptide(L)' 'MRDPRKYPVAGDIITRFGVTRLVTATKMNRRGTLTHVEHRHPEFDLPKREVTIASWRAWAKQDAIVVRAVWQ' A
#
# COMPACT_ATOMS: atom_id res chain seq x y z
N MET A 1 8.63 10.84 -10.02
CA MET A 1 7.52 9.87 -10.13
C MET A 1 7.30 9.25 -8.75
N ARG A 2 6.08 9.28 -8.20
CA ARG A 2 5.74 8.70 -6.89
C ARG A 2 6.01 7.20 -6.87
N ASP A 3 6.54 6.68 -5.78
CA ASP A 3 6.72 5.23 -5.59
C ASP A 3 5.66 4.70 -4.61
N PRO A 4 4.69 3.87 -5.05
CA PRO A 4 3.70 3.23 -4.18
C PRO A 4 4.26 2.46 -3.00
N ARG A 5 5.51 1.98 -3.11
CA ARG A 5 6.21 1.29 -2.01
C ARG A 5 6.54 2.24 -0.86
N LYS A 6 6.72 3.54 -1.16
CA LYS A 6 7.11 4.58 -0.19
C LYS A 6 5.94 5.50 0.19
N TYR A 7 5.10 5.82 -0.77
CA TYR A 7 4.00 6.79 -0.66
C TYR A 7 2.73 6.21 -1.29
N PRO A 8 2.15 5.15 -0.71
CA PRO A 8 0.95 4.52 -1.25
C PRO A 8 -0.24 5.48 -1.26
N VAL A 9 -1.11 5.32 -2.25
CA VAL A 9 -2.42 5.97 -2.33
C VAL A 9 -3.48 4.93 -2.68
N ALA A 10 -4.75 5.24 -2.41
CA ALA A 10 -5.85 4.35 -2.75
C ALA A 10 -5.84 4.02 -4.25
N GLY A 11 -5.99 2.73 -4.57
CA GLY A 11 -5.94 2.21 -5.93
C GLY A 11 -4.59 1.64 -6.37
N ASP A 12 -3.50 1.87 -5.62
CA ASP A 12 -2.22 1.23 -5.88
C ASP A 12 -2.28 -0.29 -5.67
N ILE A 13 -1.59 -1.03 -6.53
CA ILE A 13 -1.48 -2.49 -6.45
C ILE A 13 -0.01 -2.88 -6.45
N ILE A 14 0.42 -3.60 -5.42
CA ILE A 14 1.79 -4.09 -5.26
C ILE A 14 1.76 -5.60 -5.01
N THR A 15 2.65 -6.34 -5.66
CA THR A 15 2.84 -7.77 -5.47
C THR A 15 4.24 -8.07 -4.94
N ARG A 16 4.34 -8.95 -3.94
CA ARG A 16 5.61 -9.46 -3.43
C ARG A 16 5.46 -10.88 -2.90
N PHE A 17 6.38 -11.78 -3.27
CA PHE A 17 6.37 -13.20 -2.88
C PHE A 17 5.00 -13.88 -3.08
N GLY A 18 4.36 -13.65 -4.23
CA GLY A 18 3.05 -14.22 -4.54
C GLY A 18 1.86 -13.59 -3.80
N VAL A 19 2.09 -12.58 -2.95
CA VAL A 19 1.02 -11.86 -2.24
C VAL A 19 0.78 -10.51 -2.89
N THR A 20 -0.44 -10.27 -3.34
CA THR A 20 -0.87 -8.99 -3.91
C THR A 20 -1.68 -8.18 -2.92
N ARG A 21 -1.35 -6.90 -2.78
CA ARG A 21 -2.05 -5.94 -1.94
C ARG A 21 -2.54 -4.76 -2.77
N LEU A 22 -3.85 -4.54 -2.74
CA LEU A 22 -4.52 -3.32 -3.19
C LEU A 22 -4.61 -2.36 -2.01
N VAL A 23 -4.08 -1.16 -2.15
CA VAL A 23 -4.27 -0.07 -1.18
C VAL A 23 -5.71 0.45 -1.32
N THR A 24 -6.47 0.42 -0.24
CA THR A 24 -7.86 0.90 -0.19
C THR A 24 -7.98 2.28 0.43
N ALA A 25 -7.11 2.60 1.39
CA ALA A 25 -7.08 3.91 2.05
C ALA A 25 -5.70 4.17 2.66
N THR A 26 -5.44 5.45 2.96
CA THR A 26 -4.32 5.87 3.79
C THR A 26 -4.81 6.79 4.91
N LYS A 27 -4.12 6.74 6.06
CA LYS A 27 -4.41 7.63 7.19
C LYS A 27 -3.24 8.54 7.44
N MET A 28 -3.52 9.80 7.73
CA MET A 28 -2.52 10.80 8.08
C MET A 28 -2.75 11.29 9.51
N ASN A 29 -1.67 11.69 10.20
CA ASN A 29 -1.80 12.42 11.46
C ASN A 29 -2.24 13.88 11.21
N ARG A 30 -2.49 14.63 12.29
CA ARG A 30 -2.89 16.05 12.22
C ARG A 30 -1.88 16.95 11.49
N ARG A 31 -0.62 16.54 11.39
CA ARG A 31 0.45 17.26 10.67
C ARG A 31 0.57 16.85 9.19
N GLY A 32 -0.34 16.02 8.68
CA GLY A 32 -0.30 15.53 7.29
C GLY A 32 0.72 14.42 7.04
N THR A 33 1.32 13.83 8.09
CA THR A 33 2.23 12.70 7.91
C THR A 33 1.43 11.43 7.74
N LEU A 34 1.69 10.69 6.66
CA LEU A 34 1.17 9.34 6.44
C LEU A 34 1.60 8.40 7.57
N THR A 35 0.63 7.81 8.28
CA THR A 35 0.89 6.92 9.43
C THR A 35 0.49 5.48 9.17
N HIS A 36 -0.60 5.25 8.41
CA HIS A 36 -1.13 3.91 8.17
C HIS A 36 -1.62 3.74 6.74
N VAL A 37 -1.67 2.48 6.33
CA VAL A 37 -2.15 2.02 5.02
C VAL A 37 -3.17 0.92 5.27
N GLU A 38 -4.36 1.08 4.71
CA GLU A 38 -5.36 0.02 4.63
C GLU A 38 -5.20 -0.69 3.28
N HIS A 39 -5.18 -2.03 3.32
CA HIS A 39 -5.07 -2.84 2.12
C HIS A 39 -5.88 -4.12 2.18
N ARG A 40 -6.15 -4.72 1.01
CA ARG A 40 -6.78 -6.05 0.87
C ARG A 40 -6.22 -6.80 -0.33
N HIS A 41 -6.58 -8.07 -0.51
CA HIS A 41 -6.34 -8.76 -1.77
C HIS A 41 -7.29 -8.18 -2.84
N PRO A 42 -6.84 -7.92 -4.09
CA PRO A 42 -7.70 -7.31 -5.11
C PRO A 42 -8.82 -8.23 -5.60
N GLU A 43 -8.57 -9.55 -5.65
CA GLU A 43 -9.48 -10.53 -6.27
C GLU A 43 -10.23 -11.41 -5.28
N PHE A 44 -9.72 -11.53 -4.05
CA PHE A 44 -10.31 -12.39 -3.04
C PHE A 44 -10.99 -11.52 -2.00
N ASP A 45 -12.21 -11.90 -1.61
CA ASP A 45 -12.97 -11.22 -0.56
C ASP A 45 -12.41 -11.58 0.82
N LEU A 46 -11.24 -11.01 1.11
CA LEU A 46 -10.57 -11.11 2.40
C LEU A 46 -10.77 -9.80 3.18
N PRO A 47 -10.85 -9.87 4.52
CA PRO A 47 -10.95 -8.69 5.35
C PRO A 47 -9.82 -7.70 5.06
N LYS A 48 -10.17 -6.41 5.08
CA LYS A 48 -9.18 -5.35 4.99
C LYS A 48 -8.24 -5.40 6.20
N ARG A 49 -6.98 -5.06 5.96
CA ARG A 49 -5.95 -4.98 7.00
C ARG A 49 -5.39 -3.58 7.04
N GLU A 50 -5.21 -3.06 8.24
CA GLU A 50 -4.52 -1.81 8.48
C GLU A 50 -3.13 -2.10 9.03
N VAL A 51 -2.12 -1.45 8.46
CA VAL A 51 -0.73 -1.56 8.92
C VAL A 51 -0.10 -0.18 9.02
N THR A 52 0.89 -0.02 9.90
CA THR A 52 1.67 1.22 9.95
C THR A 52 2.41 1.44 8.63
N ILE A 53 2.71 2.69 8.30
CA ILE A 53 3.50 3.03 7.11
C ILE A 53 4.90 2.41 7.16
N ALA A 54 5.46 2.22 8.36
CA ALA A 54 6.73 1.54 8.55
C ALA A 54 6.62 0.05 8.17
N SER A 55 5.59 -0.63 8.64
CA SER A 55 5.31 -2.04 8.28
C SER A 55 5.03 -2.19 6.77
N TRP A 56 4.32 -1.23 6.16
CA TRP A 56 4.11 -1.21 4.71
C TRP A 56 5.42 -1.13 3.94
N ARG A 57 6.27 -0.14 4.26
CA ARG A 57 7.57 0.07 3.60
C ARG A 57 8.52 -1.11 3.82
N ALA A 58 8.51 -1.70 5.01
CA ALA A 58 9.30 -2.88 5.32
C ALA A 58 8.85 -4.12 4.55
N TRP A 59 7.55 -4.25 4.27
CA TRP A 59 7.02 -5.31 3.42
C TRP A 59 7.27 -5.02 1.94
N ALA A 60 7.02 -3.79 1.47
CA ALA A 60 7.17 -3.34 0.09
C ALA A 60 8.62 -2.97 -0.24
N LYS A 61 9.55 -3.92 -0.05
CA LYS A 61 10.98 -3.76 -0.40
C LYS A 61 11.18 -3.61 -1.92
N GLN A 62 12.41 -3.34 -2.35
CA GLN A 62 12.72 -3.08 -3.77
C GLN A 62 12.38 -4.24 -4.71
N ASP A 63 12.35 -5.47 -4.20
CA ASP A 63 11.90 -6.70 -4.87
C ASP A 63 10.38 -6.76 -5.07
N ALA A 64 9.60 -5.87 -4.44
CA ALA A 64 8.17 -5.75 -4.68
C ALA A 64 7.91 -5.09 -6.05
N ILE A 65 6.98 -5.68 -6.79
CA ILE A 65 6.57 -5.24 -8.12
C ILE A 65 5.36 -4.33 -7.96
N VAL A 66 5.45 -3.11 -8.50
CA VAL A 66 4.32 -2.20 -8.62
C VAL A 66 3.51 -2.62 -9.84
N VAL A 67 2.34 -3.23 -9.61
CA VAL A 67 1.43 -3.70 -10.66
C VAL A 67 0.62 -2.53 -11.22
N ARG A 68 0.17 -1.63 -10.35
CA ARG A 68 -0.54 -0.41 -10.73
C ARG A 68 -0.17 0.73 -9.79
N ALA A 69 0.12 1.89 -10.36
CA ALA A 69 0.29 3.14 -9.63
C ALA A 69 -0.79 4.12 -10.06
N VAL A 70 -1.49 4.73 -9.09
CA VAL A 70 -2.37 5.86 -9.35
C VAL A 70 -1.54 7.14 -9.35
N TRP A 71 -1.58 7.88 -10.46
CA TRP A 71 -0.92 9.18 -10.58
C TRP A 71 -1.93 10.28 -10.23
N GLN A 72 -1.59 11.09 -9.24
CA GLN A 72 -2.31 12.31 -8.89
C GLN A 72 -1.44 13.51 -9.23
#